data_AF-A0A2N0VLU4-F1
#
_entry.id   AF-A0A2N0VLU4-F1
#
_cell.length_a   1.000
_cell.length_b   1.000
_cell.length_c   1.000
_cell.angle_alpha   90.00
_cell.angle_beta   90.00
_cell.angle_gamma   90.00
#
_symmetry.space_group_name_H-M   'P 1'
#
loop_
_entity.id
_entity.type
_entity.pdbx_description
1 polymer ?
#
loop_
_entity_poly.entity_id
_entity_poly.type
_entity_poly.pdbx_seq_one_letter_code
_entity_poly.pdbx_strand_id
1 'polypeptide(L)'
;MKLLLIFTFLPFFAMTQISSTDFRQDQPCTGKEISLESFQWENRILVISASHSDDETYQTQMDRFSSLEDEFLDRDLILISIFNEECSTLNGEAISDSSSQNIRERLSPKENGYSIFLIGKDSSVKLNQDELLEPDELFRVIDRMPMRQREMREGG
;
A
#
# COMPACT_ATOMS: atom_id res chain seq x y z
N MET A 1 -52.09 36.74 -49.13
CA MET A 1 -52.36 35.66 -48.16
C MET A 1 -51.30 34.57 -48.32
N LYS A 2 -50.53 34.35 -47.26
CA LYS A 2 -49.68 33.20 -46.88
C LYS A 2 -48.86 32.45 -47.97
N LEU A 3 -47.57 32.82 -47.97
CA LEU A 3 -46.39 32.04 -48.35
C LEU A 3 -46.23 30.82 -47.41
N LEU A 4 -45.91 29.63 -47.94
CA LEU A 4 -45.53 28.47 -47.15
C LEU A 4 -44.27 27.82 -47.75
N LEU A 5 -43.11 28.19 -47.21
CA LEU A 5 -41.83 27.51 -47.37
C LEU A 5 -41.73 26.46 -46.26
N ILE A 6 -41.57 25.19 -46.59
CA ILE A 6 -41.19 24.14 -45.64
C ILE A 6 -39.81 23.64 -46.04
N PHE A 7 -38.79 24.22 -45.41
CA PHE A 7 -37.45 23.65 -45.33
C PHE A 7 -37.46 22.63 -44.18
N THR A 8 -37.47 21.33 -44.49
CA THR A 8 -37.24 20.29 -43.49
C THR A 8 -35.75 20.24 -43.18
N PHE A 9 -35.32 21.08 -42.24
CA PHE A 9 -34.00 21.06 -41.63
C PHE A 9 -34.00 19.93 -40.58
N LEU A 10 -33.47 18.76 -40.95
CA LEU A 10 -33.22 17.67 -40.00
C LEU A 10 -31.99 18.06 -39.15
N PRO A 11 -32.13 18.24 -37.82
CA PRO A 11 -31.02 18.67 -36.99
C PRO A 11 -30.04 17.52 -36.81
N PHE A 12 -28.84 17.73 -37.34
CA PHE A 12 -27.63 17.83 -36.52
C PHE A 12 -27.44 16.70 -35.49
N PHE A 13 -26.77 15.64 -35.97
CA PHE A 13 -25.63 15.01 -35.30
C PHE A 13 -25.64 15.09 -33.76
N ALA A 14 -26.40 14.21 -33.12
CA ALA A 14 -26.25 13.93 -31.69
C ALA A 14 -25.00 13.06 -31.51
N MET A 15 -23.84 13.70 -31.34
CA MET A 15 -22.65 13.07 -30.79
C MET A 15 -22.90 12.85 -29.30
N THR A 16 -23.32 11.64 -28.93
CA THR A 16 -23.44 11.23 -27.53
C THR A 16 -22.04 11.25 -26.92
N GLN A 17 -21.80 12.25 -26.07
CA GLN A 17 -20.63 12.29 -25.21
C GLN A 17 -20.69 11.05 -24.32
N ILE A 18 -19.66 10.20 -24.39
CA ILE A 18 -19.42 9.17 -23.40
C ILE A 18 -18.96 9.90 -22.15
N SER A 19 -19.87 10.14 -21.21
CA SER A 19 -19.50 10.49 -19.85
C SER A 19 -18.83 9.27 -19.23
N SER A 20 -17.50 9.30 -19.11
CA SER A 20 -16.76 8.42 -18.21
C SER A 20 -16.98 8.92 -16.78
N THR A 21 -18.19 8.70 -16.26
CA THR A 21 -18.46 8.77 -14.83
C THR A 21 -18.50 7.35 -14.30
N ASP A 22 -17.68 7.12 -13.28
CA ASP A 22 -17.68 6.00 -12.34
C ASP A 22 -16.69 4.85 -12.66
N PHE A 23 -15.41 5.07 -12.30
CA PHE A 23 -14.53 3.97 -11.90
C PHE A 23 -15.17 3.35 -10.66
N ARG A 24 -15.82 2.20 -10.81
CA ARG A 24 -16.39 1.44 -9.71
C ARG A 24 -15.33 1.17 -8.64
N GLN A 25 -15.48 1.76 -7.46
CA GLN A 25 -14.79 1.39 -6.22
C GLN A 25 -15.29 0.05 -5.62
N ASP A 26 -16.02 -0.77 -6.38
CA ASP A 26 -16.76 -1.94 -5.88
C ASP A 26 -16.24 -3.30 -6.37
N GLN A 27 -15.11 -3.34 -7.09
CA GLN A 27 -14.52 -4.62 -7.46
C GLN A 27 -13.65 -5.13 -6.31
N PRO A 28 -13.94 -6.30 -5.72
CA PRO A 28 -13.12 -6.86 -4.65
C PRO A 28 -11.71 -7.13 -5.16
N CYS A 29 -10.71 -6.86 -4.34
CA CYS A 29 -9.32 -7.16 -4.66
C CYS A 29 -9.10 -8.66 -4.55
N THR A 30 -8.89 -9.33 -5.69
CA THR A 30 -8.63 -10.78 -5.80
C THR A 30 -7.13 -11.08 -5.92
N GLY A 31 -6.31 -10.33 -5.19
CA GLY A 31 -4.85 -10.47 -5.20
C GLY A 31 -4.36 -11.73 -4.48
N LYS A 32 -3.05 -11.78 -4.23
CA LYS A 32 -2.42 -12.87 -3.49
C LYS A 32 -3.00 -12.98 -2.07
N GLU A 33 -3.35 -14.19 -1.65
CA GLU A 33 -3.67 -14.48 -0.25
C GLU A 33 -2.38 -14.56 0.58
N ILE A 34 -2.30 -13.79 1.66
CA ILE A 34 -1.15 -13.76 2.56
C ILE A 34 -1.59 -13.73 4.03
N SER A 35 -0.69 -14.15 4.92
CA SER A 35 -0.83 -13.95 6.36
C SER A 35 0.52 -13.51 6.92
N LEU A 36 0.53 -12.68 7.98
CA LEU A 36 1.78 -12.19 8.56
C LEU A 36 2.64 -13.34 9.12
N GLU A 37 1.98 -14.41 9.55
CA GLU A 37 2.59 -15.63 10.08
C GLU A 37 3.37 -16.40 9.00
N SER A 38 3.02 -16.28 7.71
CA SER A 38 3.78 -16.94 6.64
C SER A 38 5.19 -16.39 6.44
N PHE A 39 5.48 -15.22 7.02
CA PHE A 39 6.78 -14.56 6.98
C PHE A 39 7.60 -14.77 8.25
N GLN A 40 7.05 -15.47 9.25
CA GLN A 40 7.73 -15.71 10.51
C GLN A 40 9.04 -16.48 10.25
N TRP A 41 10.10 -16.08 10.97
CA TRP A 41 11.47 -16.59 10.87
C TRP A 41 12.20 -16.29 9.55
N GLU A 42 11.47 -15.96 8.48
CA GLU A 42 12.03 -15.69 7.16
C GLU A 42 12.23 -14.19 6.89
N ASN A 43 11.21 -13.36 7.13
CA ASN A 43 11.22 -11.94 6.77
C ASN A 43 10.85 -11.02 7.94
N ARG A 44 11.39 -9.81 7.89
CA ARG A 44 10.90 -8.66 8.64
C ARG A 44 9.85 -7.97 7.78
N ILE A 45 8.76 -7.49 8.38
CA ILE A 45 7.66 -6.89 7.63
C ILE A 45 7.57 -5.42 8.02
N LEU A 46 7.73 -4.53 7.03
CA LEU A 46 7.38 -3.13 7.16
C LEU A 46 5.95 -2.97 6.62
N VAL A 47 5.02 -2.52 7.45
CA VAL A 47 3.64 -2.25 7.03
C VAL A 47 3.43 -0.75 7.04
N ILE A 48 2.98 -0.19 5.93
CA ILE A 48 2.59 1.21 5.82
C ILE A 48 1.09 1.25 5.52
N SER A 49 0.33 1.96 6.33
CA SER A 49 -1.10 2.20 6.13
C SER A 49 -1.32 3.63 5.67
N ALA A 50 -2.19 3.82 4.69
CA ALA A 50 -2.64 5.14 4.22
C ALA A 50 -4.04 5.01 3.57
N SER A 51 -4.70 6.12 3.25
CA SER A 51 -6.00 6.06 2.58
C SER A 51 -5.87 5.53 1.15
N HIS A 52 -4.89 6.04 0.40
CA HIS A 52 -4.62 5.74 -1.00
C HIS A 52 -3.11 5.92 -1.28
N SER A 53 -2.60 5.32 -2.35
CA SER A 53 -1.20 5.40 -2.77
C SER A 53 -0.76 6.80 -3.18
N ASP A 54 -1.67 7.74 -3.46
CA ASP A 54 -1.35 9.13 -3.82
C ASP A 54 -1.35 10.08 -2.60
N ASP A 55 -1.55 9.56 -1.39
CA ASP A 55 -1.40 10.31 -0.14
C ASP A 55 0.01 10.91 -0.03
N GLU A 56 0.11 12.22 0.25
CA GLU A 56 1.39 12.95 0.30
C GLU A 56 2.36 12.38 1.33
N THR A 57 1.86 11.92 2.48
CA THR A 57 2.68 11.33 3.54
C THR A 57 3.19 9.96 3.11
N TYR A 58 2.32 9.14 2.50
CA TYR A 58 2.72 7.86 1.92
C TYR A 58 3.79 8.03 0.83
N GLN A 59 3.57 8.92 -0.13
CA GLN A 59 4.52 9.21 -1.21
C GLN A 59 5.87 9.68 -0.66
N THR A 60 5.85 10.61 0.30
CA THR A 60 7.07 11.08 0.96
C THR A 60 7.79 9.95 1.68
N GLN A 61 7.07 9.01 2.30
CA GLN A 61 7.68 7.84 2.93
C GLN A 61 8.31 6.90 1.90
N MET A 62 7.63 6.65 0.79
CA MET A 62 8.12 5.80 -0.30
C MET A 62 9.37 6.39 -0.95
N ASP A 63 9.40 7.70 -1.15
CA ASP A 63 10.57 8.41 -1.69
C ASP A 63 11.81 8.22 -0.80
N ARG A 64 11.65 8.22 0.54
CA ARG A 64 12.73 7.94 1.50
C ARG A 64 13.29 6.52 1.36
N PHE A 65 12.51 5.58 0.83
CA PHE A 65 12.90 4.18 0.66
C PHE A 65 13.27 3.82 -0.78
N SER A 66 13.06 4.72 -1.75
CA SER A 66 13.19 4.47 -3.20
C SER A 66 14.56 3.97 -3.67
N SER A 67 15.63 4.24 -2.91
CA SER A 67 17.01 3.87 -3.28
C SER A 67 17.66 2.91 -2.28
N LEU A 68 16.86 2.16 -1.50
CA LEU A 68 17.33 1.33 -0.39
C LEU A 68 17.05 -0.17 -0.58
N GLU A 69 16.96 -0.61 -1.84
CA GLU A 69 16.64 -2.01 -2.16
C GLU A 69 17.68 -2.97 -1.54
N ASP A 70 18.97 -2.66 -1.63
CA ASP A 70 20.05 -3.49 -1.08
C ASP A 70 19.98 -3.56 0.45
N GLU A 71 19.68 -2.45 1.13
CA GLU A 71 19.54 -2.40 2.57
C GLU A 71 18.31 -3.14 3.09
N PHE A 72 17.23 -3.14 2.32
CA PHE A 72 16.04 -3.96 2.58
C PHE A 72 16.36 -5.44 2.40
N LEU A 73 17.06 -5.81 1.32
CA LEU A 73 17.47 -7.19 1.04
C LEU A 73 18.42 -7.75 2.10
N ASP A 74 19.45 -7.00 2.51
CA ASP A 74 20.39 -7.40 3.59
C ASP A 74 19.69 -7.67 4.94
N ARG A 75 18.50 -7.08 5.12
CA ARG A 75 17.69 -7.21 6.34
C ARG A 75 16.45 -8.06 6.13
N ASP A 76 16.34 -8.81 5.03
CA ASP A 76 15.18 -9.64 4.69
C ASP A 76 13.84 -8.90 4.88
N LEU A 77 13.83 -7.60 4.57
CA LEU A 77 12.72 -6.70 4.82
C LEU A 77 11.79 -6.69 3.60
N ILE A 78 10.50 -6.94 3.85
CA ILE A 78 9.44 -6.81 2.84
C ILE A 78 8.49 -5.67 3.22
N LEU A 79 7.87 -5.07 2.21
CA LEU A 79 6.93 -3.96 2.37
C LEU A 79 5.50 -4.44 2.08
N ILE A 80 4.59 -4.15 3.00
CA ILE A 80 3.15 -4.28 2.78
C ILE A 80 2.53 -2.89 2.87
N SER A 81 1.86 -2.45 1.81
CA SER A 81 1.08 -1.22 1.82
C SER A 81 -0.40 -1.57 2.00
N ILE A 82 -1.02 -1.03 3.04
CA ILE A 82 -2.43 -1.20 3.36
C ILE A 82 -3.16 0.08 3.00
N PHE A 83 -4.13 -0.05 2.10
CA PHE A 83 -4.96 1.06 1.63
C PHE A 83 -6.44 0.86 1.96
N ASN A 84 -7.16 1.97 2.09
CA ASN A 84 -8.60 1.98 2.39
C ASN A 84 -9.45 2.08 1.12
N GLU A 85 -8.96 2.81 0.12
CA GLU A 85 -9.75 3.18 -1.07
C GLU A 85 -9.30 2.44 -2.34
N GLU A 86 -8.29 1.58 -2.23
CA GLU A 86 -7.73 0.78 -3.32
C GLU A 86 -7.14 -0.55 -2.83
N CYS A 87 -6.68 -1.39 -3.77
CA CYS A 87 -6.06 -2.66 -3.42
C CYS A 87 -4.74 -2.48 -2.68
N SER A 88 -4.66 -3.09 -1.50
CA SER A 88 -3.42 -3.21 -0.74
C SER A 88 -2.39 -4.06 -1.48
N THR A 89 -1.11 -3.91 -1.15
CA THR A 89 -0.02 -4.58 -1.87
C THR A 89 1.02 -5.20 -0.96
N LEU A 90 1.71 -6.22 -1.46
CA LEU A 90 2.95 -6.80 -0.93
C LEU A 90 4.04 -6.59 -1.99
N ASN A 91 5.06 -5.79 -1.67
CA ASN A 91 6.12 -5.40 -2.60
C ASN A 91 5.57 -4.91 -3.96
N GLY A 92 4.46 -4.15 -3.94
CA GLY A 92 3.80 -3.63 -5.14
C GLY A 92 2.85 -4.60 -5.84
N GLU A 93 2.79 -5.87 -5.44
CA GLU A 93 1.80 -6.83 -5.97
C GLU A 93 0.52 -6.80 -5.15
N ALA A 94 -0.64 -6.74 -5.81
CA ALA A 94 -1.93 -6.71 -5.12
C ALA A 94 -2.16 -7.94 -4.23
N ILE A 95 -2.66 -7.72 -3.02
CA ILE A 95 -3.13 -8.77 -2.10
C ILE A 95 -4.65 -8.79 -2.04
N SER A 96 -5.22 -9.87 -1.52
CA SER A 96 -6.67 -10.00 -1.38
C SER A 96 -7.24 -9.07 -0.31
N ASP A 97 -8.53 -8.73 -0.43
CA ASP A 97 -9.24 -7.96 0.59
C ASP A 97 -9.22 -8.64 1.96
N SER A 98 -9.41 -9.96 2.00
CA SER A 98 -9.30 -10.77 3.22
C SER A 98 -7.94 -10.61 3.88
N SER A 99 -6.85 -10.65 3.10
CA SER A 99 -5.49 -10.46 3.62
C SER A 99 -5.31 -9.06 4.21
N SER A 100 -5.73 -8.02 3.47
CA SER A 100 -5.62 -6.63 3.95
C SER A 100 -6.46 -6.39 5.21
N GLN A 101 -7.66 -6.97 5.29
CA GLN A 101 -8.54 -6.88 6.45
C GLN A 101 -7.92 -7.54 7.67
N ASN A 102 -7.40 -8.77 7.54
CA ASN A 102 -6.74 -9.48 8.64
C ASN A 102 -5.54 -8.68 9.19
N ILE A 103 -4.77 -8.03 8.31
CA ILE A 103 -3.63 -7.19 8.71
C ILE A 103 -4.12 -5.93 9.45
N ARG A 104 -5.17 -5.25 8.95
CA ARG A 104 -5.79 -4.11 9.65
C ARG A 104 -6.29 -4.49 11.04
N GLU A 105 -7.01 -5.60 11.16
CA GLU A 105 -7.50 -6.08 12.45
C GLU A 105 -6.35 -6.39 13.42
N ARG A 106 -5.27 -6.99 12.92
CA ARG A 106 -4.11 -7.37 13.74
C ARG A 106 -3.32 -6.18 14.27
N LEU A 107 -3.17 -5.13 13.47
CA LEU A 107 -2.31 -3.97 13.76
C LEU A 107 -3.07 -2.75 14.26
N SER A 108 -4.37 -2.66 13.95
CA SER A 108 -5.24 -1.53 14.29
C SER A 108 -4.62 -0.18 13.88
N PRO A 109 -4.29 0.03 12.59
CA PRO A 109 -3.79 1.31 12.10
C PRO A 109 -4.84 2.41 12.26
N LYS A 110 -4.40 3.67 12.14
CA LYS A 110 -5.30 4.81 12.16
C LYS A 110 -6.30 4.74 11.00
N GLU A 111 -7.60 4.77 11.29
CA GLU A 111 -8.65 4.52 10.28
C GLU A 111 -8.63 5.49 9.08
N ASN A 112 -8.13 6.71 9.25
CA ASN A 112 -8.08 7.73 8.19
C ASN A 112 -6.76 8.51 8.25
N GLY A 113 -5.63 7.80 8.19
CA GLY A 113 -4.34 8.46 8.15
C GLY A 113 -3.17 7.51 7.95
N TYR A 114 -1.99 8.09 8.02
CA TYR A 114 -0.73 7.39 7.92
C TYR A 114 -0.39 6.68 9.23
N SER A 115 0.02 5.42 9.13
CA SER A 115 0.65 4.65 10.20
C SER A 115 1.74 3.75 9.62
N ILE A 116 2.84 3.55 10.33
CA ILE A 116 3.91 2.63 9.94
C ILE A 116 4.28 1.68 11.08
N PHE A 117 4.43 0.40 10.74
CA PHE A 117 4.73 -0.67 11.67
C PHE A 117 5.95 -1.46 11.19
N LEU A 118 6.83 -1.81 12.10
CA LEU A 118 7.86 -2.82 11.87
C LEU A 118 7.52 -4.08 12.66
N ILE A 119 7.41 -5.21 11.99
CA ILE A 119 7.24 -6.53 12.58
C ILE A 119 8.54 -7.31 12.39
N GLY A 120 9.07 -7.86 13.47
CA GLY A 120 10.24 -8.72 13.43
C GLY A 120 9.93 -10.12 12.87
N LYS A 121 10.98 -10.85 12.52
CA LYS A 121 10.91 -12.30 12.19
C LYS A 121 10.32 -13.16 13.32
N ASP A 122 10.26 -12.65 14.53
CA ASP A 122 9.60 -13.29 15.68
C ASP A 122 8.10 -12.97 15.79
N SER A 123 7.52 -12.36 14.74
CA SER A 123 6.12 -11.91 14.65
C SER A 123 5.70 -10.84 15.66
N SER A 124 6.65 -10.25 16.40
CA SER A 124 6.33 -9.16 17.34
C SER A 124 6.52 -7.79 16.69
N VAL A 125 5.64 -6.85 17.05
CA VAL A 125 5.74 -5.45 16.64
C VAL A 125 6.92 -4.80 17.36
N LYS A 126 7.80 -4.16 16.60
CA LYS A 126 9.05 -3.52 17.05
C LYS A 126 8.98 -2.01 17.02
N LEU A 127 8.19 -1.48 16.10
CA LEU A 127 7.92 -0.05 15.94
C LEU A 127 6.48 0.12 15.48
N ASN A 128 5.82 1.15 16.00
CA ASN A 128 4.50 1.62 15.59
C ASN A 128 4.45 3.13 15.81
N GLN A 129 4.25 3.90 14.74
CA GLN A 129 4.11 5.35 14.81
C GLN A 129 3.25 5.88 13.65
N ASP A 130 2.75 7.10 13.80
CA ASP A 130 1.93 7.79 12.79
C ASP A 130 2.71 8.92 12.08
N GLU A 131 4.04 8.89 12.17
CA GLU A 131 4.96 9.88 11.59
C GLU A 131 5.91 9.24 10.59
N LEU A 132 6.44 10.05 9.66
CA LEU A 132 7.44 9.58 8.70
C LEU A 132 8.65 8.96 9.43
N LEU A 133 9.08 7.79 8.96
CA LEU A 133 10.20 7.05 9.49
C LEU A 133 11.43 7.33 8.64
N GLU A 134 12.52 7.79 9.27
CA GLU A 134 13.80 7.94 8.60
C GLU A 134 14.44 6.55 8.37
N PRO A 135 15.06 6.29 7.22
CA PRO A 135 15.70 5.00 6.95
C PRO A 135 16.76 4.60 7.98
N ASP A 136 17.59 5.55 8.40
CA ASP A 136 18.60 5.30 9.43
C ASP A 136 17.96 4.88 10.76
N GLU A 137 16.76 5.38 11.07
CA GLU A 137 16.03 4.97 12.26
C GLU A 137 15.50 3.55 12.12
N LEU A 138 14.86 3.23 11.00
CA LEU A 138 14.39 1.90 10.68
C LEU A 138 15.52 0.86 10.83
N PHE A 139 16.66 1.10 10.20
CA PHE A 139 17.78 0.16 10.26
C PHE A 139 18.42 0.08 11.64
N ARG A 140 18.51 1.19 12.39
CA ARG A 140 18.96 1.15 13.79
C ARG A 140 18.05 0.31 14.67
N VAL A 141 16.73 0.37 14.47
CA VAL A 141 15.78 -0.48 15.21
C VAL A 141 15.99 -1.94 14.83
N ILE A 142 16.14 -2.24 13.54
CA ILE A 142 16.38 -3.59 13.03
C ILE A 142 17.68 -4.19 13.58
N ASP A 143 18.78 -3.45 13.52
CA ASP A 143 20.11 -3.92 13.89
C ASP A 143 20.27 -4.12 15.42
N ARG A 144 19.38 -3.52 16.21
CA ARG A 144 19.28 -3.77 17.66
C ARG A 144 18.48 -5.02 18.01
N MET A 145 17.78 -5.64 17.04
CA MET A 145 17.00 -6.85 17.33
C MET A 145 17.92 -8.04 17.62
N PRO A 146 17.63 -8.86 18.66
CA PRO A 146 18.47 -10.00 19.02
C PRO A 146 18.72 -10.97 17.87
N MET A 147 17.71 -11.21 17.03
CA MET A 147 17.85 -12.08 15.85
C MET A 147 18.79 -11.48 14.81
N ARG A 148 18.67 -10.18 14.51
CA ARG A 148 19.59 -9.49 13.56
C ARG A 148 21.02 -9.55 14.06
N GLN A 149 21.24 -9.35 15.36
CA GLN A 149 22.57 -9.48 15.96
C GLN A 149 23.13 -10.91 15.89
N ARG A 150 22.28 -11.95 15.83
CA ARG A 150 22.76 -13.32 15.59
C ARG A 150 23.12 -13.53 14.14
N GLU A 151 22.26 -13.11 13.20
CA GLU A 151 22.54 -13.16 11.76
C GLU A 151 23.89 -12.50 11.42
N MET A 152 24.15 -11.30 11.97
CA MET A 152 25.42 -10.58 11.75
C MET A 152 26.65 -11.26 12.37
N ARG A 153 26.48 -12.11 13.40
CA ARG A 153 27.57 -12.88 14.02
C ARG A 153 27.83 -14.20 13.31
N GLU A 154 26.78 -14.81 12.77
CA GLU A 154 26.81 -16.13 12.14
C GLU A 154 27.07 -16.07 10.63
N GLY A 155 26.72 -14.94 9.98
CA GLY A 155 26.90 -14.69 8.54
C GLY A 155 28.02 -13.71 8.19
N GLY A 156 28.92 -13.42 9.14
CA GLY A 156 30.14 -12.62 8.93
C GLY A 156 31.38 -13.47 8.69
#